data_AF-A0A084Y3S7-F1
#
_entry.id   AF-A0A084Y3S7-F1
#
_cell.length_a   1.000
_cell.length_b   1.000
_cell.length_c   1.000
_cell.angle_alpha   90.00
_cell.angle_beta   90.00
_cell.angle_gamma   90.00
#
_symmetry.space_group_name_H-M   'P 1'
#
loop_
_entity.id
_entity.type
_entity.pdbx_description
1 polymer ?
#
loop_
_entity_poly.entity_id
_entity_poly.type
_entity_poly.pdbx_seq_one_letter_code
_entity_poly.pdbx_strand_id
1 'polypeptide(L)'
;MIDLLFTLPVYVLIFSVIWWLINKYRYGRWEYIFIFALGQALGDGNQTFLHAPTLLLFIPYVMINYHAINLAPYLVIERHLPEKRSDSRWKLPIAVLSMVLTYLVGGTVIVGLSQALGFAN
;
A
#
# COMPACT_ATOMS: atom_id res chain seq x y z
N MET A 1 3.05 -17.00 -14.59
CA MET A 1 3.99 -15.96 -15.08
C MET A 1 3.25 -14.76 -15.66
N ILE A 2 2.12 -14.95 -16.34
CA ILE A 2 1.31 -13.84 -16.89
C ILE A 2 0.76 -12.93 -15.77
N ASP A 3 0.30 -13.49 -14.64
CA ASP A 3 -0.17 -12.69 -13.49
C ASP A 3 0.91 -11.78 -12.91
N LEU A 4 2.17 -12.23 -12.91
CA LEU A 4 3.30 -11.43 -12.43
C LEU A 4 3.52 -10.21 -13.34
N LEU A 5 3.34 -10.36 -14.65
CA LEU A 5 3.52 -9.29 -15.62
C LEU A 5 2.53 -8.13 -15.39
N PHE A 6 1.30 -8.46 -14.98
CA PHE A 6 0.25 -7.46 -14.69
C PHE A 6 0.37 -6.85 -13.29
N THR A 7 0.84 -7.63 -12.32
CA THR A 7 0.93 -7.19 -10.92
C THR A 7 2.23 -6.45 -10.61
N LEU A 8 3.32 -6.72 -11.32
CA LEU A 8 4.63 -6.08 -11.08
C LEU A 8 4.59 -4.55 -11.25
N PRO A 9 3.96 -3.97 -12.29
CA PRO A 9 3.79 -2.52 -12.38
C PRO A 9 3.04 -1.92 -11.19
N VAL A 10 2.04 -2.63 -10.66
CA VAL A 10 1.27 -2.20 -9.50
C VAL A 10 2.12 -2.25 -8.24
N TYR A 11 2.91 -3.30 -8.04
CA TYR A 11 3.84 -3.37 -6.92
C TYR A 11 4.86 -2.23 -6.98
N VAL A 12 5.44 -1.95 -8.14
CA VAL A 12 6.37 -0.81 -8.33
C VAL A 12 5.69 0.50 -7.93
N LEU A 13 4.44 0.72 -8.36
CA LEU A 13 3.66 1.91 -7.98
C LEU A 13 3.45 1.99 -6.46
N ILE A 14 2.98 0.91 -5.83
CA ILE A 14 2.77 0.82 -4.38
C ILE A 14 4.05 1.16 -3.62
N PHE A 15 5.16 0.50 -3.95
CA PHE A 15 6.44 0.73 -3.27
C PHE A 15 6.98 2.14 -3.51
N SER A 16 6.76 2.71 -4.70
CA SER A 16 7.16 4.09 -5.01
C SER A 16 6.39 5.10 -4.17
N VAL A 17 5.07 4.90 -3.98
CA VAL A 17 4.25 5.77 -3.14
C VAL A 17 4.66 5.64 -1.67
N ILE A 18 4.90 4.42 -1.19
CA ILE A 18 5.41 4.19 0.17
C ILE A 18 6.76 4.90 0.36
N TRP A 19 7.67 4.71 -0.58
CA TRP A 19 8.99 5.34 -0.59
C TRP A 19 8.88 6.87 -0.53
N TRP A 20 8.03 7.46 -1.35
CA TRP A 20 7.79 8.90 -1.33
C TRP A 20 7.24 9.38 0.02
N LEU A 21 6.27 8.67 0.60
CA LEU A 21 5.68 9.02 1.89
C LEU A 21 6.71 9.00 3.02
N ILE A 22 7.51 7.93 3.14
CA ILE A 22 8.50 7.80 4.22
C ILE A 22 9.67 8.79 4.11
N ASN A 23 9.97 9.24 2.89
CA ASN A 23 10.96 10.29 2.64
C ASN A 23 10.41 11.68 2.93
N LYS A 24 9.11 11.90 2.76
CA LYS A 24 8.46 13.21 2.97
C LYS A 24 8.07 13.45 4.43
N TYR A 25 7.54 12.42 5.10
CA TYR A 25 6.99 12.53 6.46
C TYR A 25 7.76 11.68 7.47
N ARG A 26 7.81 12.16 8.70
CA ARG A 26 8.45 11.45 9.80
C ARG A 26 7.47 10.46 10.41
N TYR A 27 7.56 9.18 10.02
CA TYR A 27 6.83 8.12 10.71
C TYR A 27 7.70 7.47 11.78
N GLY A 28 7.18 7.35 12.99
CA GLY A 28 7.73 6.46 14.01
C GLY A 28 7.49 4.99 13.66
N ARG A 29 8.19 4.06 14.32
CA ARG A 29 8.09 2.62 14.04
C ARG A 29 6.66 2.10 14.11
N TRP A 30 5.96 2.43 15.19
CA TRP A 30 4.58 1.99 15.39
C TRP A 30 3.63 2.62 14.38
N GLU A 31 3.82 3.91 14.06
CA GLU A 31 3.04 4.56 13.01
C GLU A 31 3.25 3.85 11.68
N TYR A 32 4.49 3.49 11.32
CA TYR A 32 4.77 2.75 10.10
C TYR A 32 4.09 1.37 10.09
N ILE A 33 4.30 0.59 11.15
CA ILE A 33 3.74 -0.77 11.31
C ILE A 33 2.22 -0.76 11.15
N PHE A 34 1.53 0.15 11.83
CA PHE A 34 0.07 0.17 11.81
C PHE A 34 -0.47 0.84 10.55
N ILE A 35 -0.01 2.03 10.21
CA ILE A 35 -0.65 2.87 9.18
C ILE A 35 -0.43 2.33 7.77
N PHE A 36 0.78 1.89 7.44
CA PHE A 36 1.06 1.39 6.10
C PHE A 36 0.39 0.05 5.85
N ALA A 37 0.46 -0.88 6.81
CA ALA A 37 -0.24 -2.16 6.69
C ALA A 37 -1.77 -1.99 6.68
N LEU A 38 -2.32 -1.07 7.49
CA LEU A 38 -3.75 -0.76 7.48
C LEU A 38 -4.18 -0.16 6.13
N GLY A 39 -3.44 0.83 5.63
CA GLY A 39 -3.74 1.46 4.35
C GLY A 39 -3.68 0.48 3.19
N GLN A 40 -2.72 -0.44 3.20
CA GLN A 40 -2.65 -1.51 2.21
C GLN A 40 -3.80 -2.51 2.34
N ALA A 41 -4.13 -2.96 3.56
CA ALA A 41 -5.24 -3.87 3.81
C ALA A 41 -6.59 -3.29 3.35
N LEU A 42 -6.83 -2.02 3.65
CA LEU A 42 -8.03 -1.31 3.20
C LEU A 42 -8.06 -1.12 1.68
N GLY A 43 -6.91 -0.82 1.07
CA GLY A 43 -6.81 -0.64 -0.38
C GLY A 43 -7.05 -1.93 -1.16
N ASP A 44 -6.37 -3.01 -0.76
CA ASP A 44 -6.45 -4.33 -1.42
C ASP A 44 -7.80 -5.01 -1.18
N GLY A 45 -8.28 -4.95 0.07
CA GLY A 45 -9.55 -5.56 0.48
C GLY A 45 -10.79 -4.72 0.14
N ASN A 46 -10.65 -3.57 -0.53
CA ASN A 46 -11.73 -2.57 -0.66
C ASN A 46 -13.04 -3.18 -1.19
N GLN A 47 -13.00 -3.87 -2.33
CA GLN A 47 -14.20 -4.50 -2.91
C GLN A 47 -14.79 -5.58 -2.00
N THR A 48 -13.93 -6.41 -1.40
CA THR A 48 -14.32 -7.46 -0.47
C THR A 48 -15.06 -6.90 0.75
N PHE A 49 -14.58 -5.80 1.33
CA PHE A 49 -15.20 -5.19 2.51
C PHE A 49 -16.50 -4.46 2.19
N LEU A 50 -16.67 -3.94 0.97
CA LEU A 50 -17.94 -3.37 0.53
C LEU A 50 -19.03 -4.44 0.44
N HIS A 51 -18.70 -5.65 -0.04
CA HIS A 51 -19.65 -6.75 -0.17
C HIS A 51 -19.87 -7.53 1.13
N ALA A 52 -18.86 -7.58 2.01
CA ALA A 52 -18.93 -8.27 3.30
C ALA A 52 -18.27 -7.42 4.41
N PRO A 53 -18.98 -6.42 4.95
CA PRO A 53 -18.43 -5.50 5.94
C PRO A 53 -17.96 -6.18 7.23
N THR A 54 -18.53 -7.34 7.58
CA THR A 54 -18.11 -8.14 8.74
C THR A 54 -16.65 -8.59 8.63
N LEU A 55 -16.10 -8.69 7.41
CA LEU A 55 -14.70 -9.05 7.20
C LEU A 55 -13.72 -7.95 7.63
N LEU A 56 -14.18 -6.72 7.88
CA LEU A 56 -13.36 -5.66 8.47
C LEU A 56 -12.76 -6.06 9.83
N LEU A 57 -13.44 -6.95 10.58
CA LEU A 57 -12.92 -7.47 11.84
C LEU A 57 -11.64 -8.30 11.68
N PHE A 58 -11.38 -8.80 10.45
CA PHE A 58 -10.19 -9.57 10.12
C PHE A 58 -9.08 -8.71 9.49
N ILE A 59 -9.21 -7.38 9.44
CA ILE A 59 -8.13 -6.48 9.00
C ILE A 59 -6.79 -6.80 9.66
N PRO A 60 -6.70 -7.04 10.99
CA PRO A 60 -5.41 -7.38 11.62
C PRO A 60 -4.74 -8.61 11.02
N TYR A 61 -5.53 -9.60 10.57
CA TYR A 61 -5.01 -10.78 9.89
C TYR A 61 -4.46 -10.43 8.50
N VAL A 62 -5.18 -9.63 7.72
CA VAL A 62 -4.71 -9.18 6.39
C VAL A 62 -3.44 -8.32 6.50
N MET A 63 -3.33 -7.49 7.54
CA MET A 63 -2.16 -6.63 7.79
C MET A 63 -0.84 -7.40 7.89
N ILE A 64 -0.86 -8.64 8.39
CA ILE A 64 0.33 -9.48 8.55
C ILE A 64 1.02 -9.73 7.20
N ASN A 65 0.26 -9.90 6.13
CA ASN A 65 0.81 -10.10 4.78
C ASN A 65 1.66 -8.91 4.34
N TYR A 66 1.22 -7.69 4.67
CA TYR A 66 1.94 -6.47 4.34
C TYR A 66 3.13 -6.20 5.26
N HIS A 67 3.05 -6.61 6.52
CA HIS A 67 4.21 -6.57 7.41
C HIS A 67 5.34 -7.44 6.86
N ALA A 68 5.03 -8.64 6.37
CA ALA A 68 6.02 -9.55 5.80
C ALA A 68 6.79 -8.91 4.63
N ILE A 69 6.10 -8.10 3.81
CA ILE A 69 6.68 -7.50 2.60
C ILE A 69 7.37 -6.16 2.90
N ASN A 70 6.80 -5.31 3.75
CA ASN A 70 7.27 -3.93 3.90
C ASN A 70 8.10 -3.67 5.17
N LEU A 71 7.85 -4.41 6.25
CA LEU A 71 8.42 -4.06 7.55
C LEU A 71 9.94 -4.27 7.58
N ALA A 72 10.41 -5.41 7.08
CA ALA A 72 11.83 -5.71 7.04
C ALA A 72 12.61 -4.68 6.20
N PRO A 73 12.21 -4.35 4.95
CA PRO A 73 12.85 -3.28 4.19
C PRO A 73 12.86 -1.93 4.93
N TYR A 74 11.74 -1.53 5.55
CA TYR A 74 11.66 -0.29 6.29
C TYR A 74 12.64 -0.23 7.46
N LEU A 75 12.74 -1.29 8.25
CA LEU A 75 13.66 -1.36 9.39
C LEU A 75 15.14 -1.25 8.97
N VAL A 76 15.48 -1.75 7.78
CA VAL A 76 16.85 -1.63 7.21
C VAL A 76 17.15 -0.19 6.80
N ILE A 77 16.19 0.50 6.18
CA ILE A 77 16.39 1.86 5.65
C ILE A 77 16.08 2.97 6.66
N GLU A 78 15.41 2.68 7.78
CA GLU A 78 14.91 3.67 8.75
C GLU A 78 15.99 4.69 9.14
N ARG A 79 17.23 4.22 9.34
CA ARG A 79 18.39 5.04 9.75
C ARG A 79 19.01 5.86 8.62
N HIS A 80 18.67 5.55 7.37
CA HIS A 80 19.19 6.22 6.17
C HIS A 80 18.19 7.23 5.58
N LEU A 81 16.99 7.35 6.16
CA LEU A 81 15.99 8.31 5.71
C LEU A 81 16.43 9.75 6.01
N PRO A 82 15.98 10.74 5.21
CA PRO A 82 16.31 12.14 5.43
C PRO A 82 15.99 12.61 6.86
N GLU A 83 16.87 13.40 7.46
CA GLU A 83 16.66 13.95 8.81
C GLU A 83 15.55 15.00 8.84
N LYS A 84 15.49 15.86 7.82
CA LYS A 84 14.48 16.93 7.69
C LYS A 84 13.20 16.39 7.05
N ARG A 85 12.30 15.84 7.88
CA ARG A 85 10.97 15.37 7.46
C ARG A 85 9.86 16.06 8.24
N SER A 86 8.72 16.26 7.58
CA SER A 86 7.56 16.91 8.22
C SER A 86 6.89 15.97 9.22
N ASP A 87 6.65 16.45 10.44
CA ASP A 87 5.93 15.72 11.49
C ASP A 87 4.51 16.28 11.70
N SER A 88 3.76 16.39 10.61
CA SER A 88 2.37 16.84 10.65
C SER A 88 1.44 15.71 11.06
N ARG A 89 0.41 16.01 11.87
CA ARG A 89 -0.66 15.05 12.21
C ARG A 89 -1.40 14.52 10.98
N TRP A 90 -1.42 15.28 9.90
CA TRP A 90 -2.01 14.86 8.63
C TRP A 90 -1.25 13.74 7.92
N LYS A 91 -0.01 13.43 8.34
CA LYS A 91 0.79 12.35 7.73
C LYS A 91 0.11 10.98 7.79
N LEU A 92 -0.69 10.73 8.85
CA LEU A 92 -1.36 9.46 9.07
C LEU A 92 -2.54 9.26 8.11
N PRO A 93 -3.55 10.15 8.08
CA PRO A 93 -4.65 10.02 7.12
C PRO A 93 -4.18 10.14 5.67
N ILE A 94 -3.16 10.97 5.38
CA ILE A 94 -2.57 11.06 4.04
C ILE A 94 -1.97 9.70 3.63
N ALA A 95 -1.25 9.01 4.52
CA ALA A 95 -0.69 7.70 4.18
C ALA A 95 -1.78 6.68 3.88
N VAL A 96 -2.79 6.55 4.74
CA VAL A 96 -3.92 5.63 4.51
C VAL A 96 -4.61 5.93 3.19
N LEU A 97 -4.98 7.20 2.97
CA LEU A 97 -5.68 7.62 1.76
C LEU A 97 -4.82 7.37 0.51
N SER A 98 -3.53 7.70 0.56
CA SER A 98 -2.61 7.45 -0.55
C SER A 98 -2.53 5.97 -0.88
N MET A 99 -2.46 5.09 0.13
CA MET A 99 -2.48 3.65 -0.10
C MET A 99 -3.77 3.19 -0.78
N VAL A 100 -4.93 3.57 -0.24
CA VAL A 100 -6.24 3.21 -0.82
C VAL A 100 -6.35 3.66 -2.28
N LEU A 101 -5.99 4.93 -2.56
CA LEU A 101 -6.00 5.46 -3.92
C LEU A 101 -5.02 4.72 -4.83
N THR A 102 -3.86 4.32 -4.32
CA THR A 102 -2.85 3.58 -5.09
C THR A 102 -3.37 2.21 -5.51
N TYR A 103 -4.09 1.49 -4.64
CA TYR A 103 -4.71 0.21 -5.01
C TYR A 103 -5.84 0.37 -6.02
N LEU A 104 -6.65 1.43 -5.90
CA LEU A 104 -7.68 1.76 -6.90
C LEU A 104 -7.06 2.02 -8.28
N VAL A 105 -6.00 2.84 -8.32
CA VAL A 105 -5.25 3.09 -9.56
C VAL A 105 -4.61 1.79 -10.06
N GLY A 106 -4.02 0.98 -9.17
CA GLY A 106 -3.43 -0.31 -9.51
C GLY A 106 -4.42 -1.27 -10.17
N GLY A 107 -5.63 -1.38 -9.64
CA GLY A 107 -6.72 -2.15 -10.25
C GLY A 107 -7.04 -1.67 -11.66
N THR A 108 -7.17 -0.35 -11.85
CA THR A 108 -7.38 0.25 -13.17
C THR A 108 -6.23 -0.01 -14.13
N VAL A 109 -4.98 0.03 -13.66
CA VAL A 109 -3.80 -0.31 -14.47
C VAL A 109 -3.82 -1.78 -14.90
N ILE A 110 -4.15 -2.70 -13.99
CA ILE A 110 -4.27 -4.13 -14.32
C ILE A 110 -5.35 -4.35 -15.37
N VAL A 111 -6.54 -3.78 -15.17
CA VAL A 111 -7.64 -3.90 -16.12
C VAL A 111 -7.26 -3.31 -17.48
N GLY A 112 -6.72 -2.09 -17.51
CA GLY A 112 -6.29 -1.44 -18.74
C GLY A 112 -5.20 -2.22 -19.50
N LEU A 113 -4.20 -2.75 -18.79
CA LEU A 113 -3.17 -3.60 -19.38
C LEU A 113 -3.76 -4.92 -19.91
N SER A 114 -4.68 -5.53 -19.16
CA SER A 114 -5.33 -6.78 -19.58
C SER A 114 -6.15 -6.61 -20.86
N GLN A 115 -6.85 -5.48 -21.00
CA GLN A 115 -7.60 -5.12 -22.21
C GLN A 115 -6.66 -4.84 -23.39
N ALA A 116 -5.60 -4.04 -23.17
CA ALA A 116 -4.64 -3.68 -24.22
C ALA A 116 -3.89 -4.90 -24.78
N LEU A 117 -3.66 -5.92 -23.95
CA LEU A 117 -3.00 -7.17 -24.35
C LEU A 117 -3.99 -8.25 -24.83
N GLY A 118 -5.29 -7.97 -24.89
CA GLY A 118 -6.32 -8.88 -25.41
C GLY A 118 -6.71 -10.03 -24.48
N PHE A 119 -6.41 -9.92 -23.18
CA PHE A 119 -6.77 -10.92 -22.16
C PHE A 119 -8.13 -10.67 -21.51
N ALA A 120 -8.68 -9.45 -21.62
CA ALA A 120 -9.99 -9.08 -21.12
C ALA A 120 -10.85 -8.52 -22.26
N ASN A 121 -11.96 -9.20 -22.56
CA ASN A 121 -13.05 -8.70 -23.42
C ASN A 121 -14.11 -8.02 -22.55
#